data_AF-A0A372QYR4-F1
#
_entry.id   AF-A0A372QYR4-F1
#
_cell.length_a   1.000
_cell.length_b   1.000
_cell.length_c   1.000
_cell.angle_alpha   90.00
_cell.angle_beta   90.00
_cell.angle_gamma   90.00
#
_symmetry.space_group_name_H-M   'P 1'
#
loop_
_entity.id
_entity.type
_entity.pdbx_description
1 polymer ?
#
loop_
_entity_poly.entity_id
_entity_poly.type
_entity_poly.pdbx_seq_one_letter_code
_entity_poly.pdbx_strand_id
1 'polypeptide(L)'
;MSIASRIPPEIFINICQYLPPIDLISLARVSKQFHGYLCSTDSFTTKEIWKNSRITFLPFVQMPPPEGMTELQYVKFISERGCQFCGKPRIRKIYWAFLVRCCKKCLEDRTIRLDQIRYHLFSQNSVPDDIDIVSGLTFITGSAGSGSEKIKRRPSNLYWIQDVHKAYNEFNELSLKDRQDWIIKKREEGRSKMEEVIKRELENENEYWSKTMENSRKRNDRVITIDNLIRKETNEFGFPRFKMSVVNKCLTYNKAMGSTSTSPFTKRAWIGFRNKLIPEYLQMSTLLRLQRQEIERNLAIDVAIQTRQMDIIKLIFELLRPEIDHLQSRQRQNSNQSMDDIDMERNSSSSSESNSDSDDSNYNLIKRMECNEIFESSLIKFLPWCPSFRNPPFMNQDPRILWDDEFLMNVLIPQLREEAQYLKDHPAPIETVRGAFLHGGLRNKRIFKCKLCHHYDNNLNPPKHYSFYEIRLHLAKSNHKVRMINDDSMIEVVPSQINTTCNAQIFPRNKPDLFFAAGFNCNLICNLLS
;
A
#
# COMPACT_ATOMS: atom_id res chain seq x y z
N MET A 1 -55.07 -6.95 15.54
CA MET A 1 -54.83 -6.03 14.41
C MET A 1 -53.42 -5.47 14.53
N SER A 2 -52.56 -5.69 13.53
CA SER A 2 -51.14 -5.29 13.63
C SER A 2 -50.99 -3.76 13.56
N ILE A 3 -50.04 -3.19 14.29
CA ILE A 3 -49.72 -1.75 14.30
C ILE A 3 -49.46 -1.17 12.90
N ALA A 4 -48.99 -1.99 11.95
CA ALA A 4 -48.69 -1.56 10.58
C ALA A 4 -49.93 -1.05 9.81
N SER A 5 -51.15 -1.44 10.19
CA SER A 5 -52.39 -0.97 9.54
C SER A 5 -52.91 0.37 10.10
N ARG A 6 -52.14 1.04 10.97
CA ARG A 6 -52.46 2.37 11.52
C ARG A 6 -51.69 3.52 10.88
N ILE A 7 -50.72 3.24 10.01
CA ILE A 7 -49.95 4.28 9.32
C ILE A 7 -50.84 4.86 8.21
N PRO A 8 -51.10 6.19 8.20
CA PRO A 8 -51.80 6.82 7.09
C PRO A 8 -51.08 6.56 5.76
N PRO A 9 -51.79 6.29 4.66
CA PRO A 9 -51.19 6.00 3.36
C PRO A 9 -50.16 7.04 2.91
N GLU A 10 -50.38 8.32 3.23
CA GLU A 10 -49.51 9.44 2.88
C GLU A 10 -48.15 9.35 3.59
N ILE A 11 -48.16 9.02 4.89
CA ILE A 11 -46.94 8.83 5.67
C ILE A 11 -46.19 7.59 5.18
N PHE A 12 -46.91 6.52 4.86
CA PHE A 12 -46.32 5.32 4.29
C PHE A 12 -45.62 5.60 2.95
N ILE A 13 -46.28 6.35 2.06
CA ILE A 13 -45.71 6.79 0.77
C ILE A 13 -44.44 7.61 0.99
N ASN A 14 -44.46 8.57 1.92
CA ASN A 14 -43.30 9.40 2.22
C ASN A 14 -42.11 8.56 2.73
N ILE A 15 -42.36 7.55 3.58
CA ILE A 15 -41.30 6.62 4.01
C ILE A 15 -40.73 5.86 2.80
N CYS A 16 -41.60 5.35 1.92
CA CYS A 16 -41.20 4.53 0.78
C CYS A 16 -40.30 5.27 -0.22
N GLN A 17 -40.41 6.61 -0.33
CA GLN A 17 -39.54 7.40 -1.21
C GLN A 17 -38.06 7.35 -0.82
N TYR A 18 -37.75 7.01 0.44
CA TYR A 18 -36.38 6.94 0.97
C TYR A 18 -35.89 5.51 1.20
N LEU A 19 -36.59 4.51 0.66
CA LEU A 19 -36.18 3.10 0.80
C LEU A 19 -35.45 2.62 -0.46
N PRO A 20 -34.41 1.79 -0.32
CA PRO A 20 -33.75 1.19 -1.47
C PRO A 20 -34.66 0.15 -2.15
N PRO A 21 -34.44 -0.13 -3.45
CA PRO A 21 -35.26 -1.04 -4.23
C PRO A 21 -35.58 -2.39 -3.60
N ILE A 22 -34.58 -3.02 -2.96
CA ILE A 22 -34.72 -4.35 -2.37
C ILE A 22 -35.66 -4.36 -1.16
N ASP A 23 -35.68 -3.25 -0.42
CA ASP A 23 -36.53 -3.10 0.76
C ASP A 23 -37.98 -2.85 0.32
N LEU A 24 -38.19 -2.04 -0.73
CA LEU A 24 -39.52 -1.85 -1.33
C LEU A 24 -40.09 -3.16 -1.89
N ILE A 25 -39.26 -3.95 -2.60
CA ILE A 25 -39.68 -5.26 -3.11
C ILE A 25 -40.07 -6.19 -1.95
N SER A 26 -39.32 -6.15 -0.85
CA SER A 26 -39.60 -6.96 0.33
C SER A 26 -40.88 -6.48 1.03
N LEU A 27 -41.06 -5.17 1.18
CA LEU A 27 -42.22 -4.54 1.81
C LEU A 27 -43.52 -4.81 1.03
N ALA A 28 -43.44 -4.84 -0.30
CA ALA A 28 -44.57 -5.23 -1.15
C ALA A 28 -45.01 -6.70 -0.93
N ARG A 29 -44.15 -7.56 -0.36
CA ARG A 29 -44.45 -8.98 -0.12
C ARG A 29 -44.99 -9.29 1.27
N VAL A 30 -44.85 -8.38 2.25
CA VAL A 30 -45.22 -8.66 3.65
C VAL A 30 -46.68 -8.36 4.00
N SER A 31 -47.39 -7.55 3.20
CA SER A 31 -48.78 -7.16 3.46
C SER A 31 -49.57 -6.95 2.16
N LYS A 32 -50.82 -7.43 2.13
CA LYS A 32 -51.74 -7.19 1.00
C LYS A 32 -51.99 -5.69 0.78
N GLN A 33 -52.04 -4.91 1.86
CA GLN A 33 -52.23 -3.46 1.79
C GLN A 33 -51.02 -2.78 1.16
N PHE A 34 -49.80 -3.10 1.62
CA PHE A 34 -48.57 -2.56 1.06
C PHE A 34 -48.34 -3.01 -0.38
N HIS A 35 -48.70 -4.24 -0.71
CA HIS A 35 -48.73 -4.70 -2.09
C HIS A 35 -49.65 -3.83 -2.95
N GLY A 36 -50.86 -3.53 -2.49
CA GLY A 36 -51.78 -2.64 -3.20
C GLY A 36 -51.21 -1.26 -3.47
N TYR A 37 -50.50 -0.67 -2.50
CA TYR A 37 -49.86 0.64 -2.66
C TYR A 37 -48.63 0.61 -3.57
N LEU A 38 -47.77 -0.40 -3.44
CA LEU A 38 -46.47 -0.45 -4.13
C LEU A 38 -46.51 -1.14 -5.49
N CYS A 39 -47.57 -1.89 -5.82
CA CYS A 39 -47.68 -2.63 -7.08
C CYS A 39 -48.84 -2.16 -7.98
N SER A 40 -49.46 -1.03 -7.68
CA SER A 40 -50.44 -0.40 -8.57
C SER A 40 -49.75 0.16 -9.82
N THR A 41 -50.11 -0.38 -11.00
CA THR A 41 -49.43 -0.07 -12.28
C THR A 41 -49.80 1.30 -12.85
N ASP A 42 -50.98 1.82 -12.51
CA ASP A 42 -51.51 3.04 -13.10
C ASP A 42 -51.32 4.28 -12.20
N SER A 43 -51.02 4.05 -10.92
CA SER A 43 -50.79 5.11 -9.94
C SER A 43 -49.53 5.93 -10.24
N PHE A 44 -49.69 7.24 -10.40
CA PHE A 44 -48.57 8.18 -10.53
C PHE A 44 -47.62 8.09 -9.33
N THR A 45 -48.18 8.08 -8.12
CA THR A 45 -47.41 8.01 -6.86
C THR A 45 -46.57 6.75 -6.78
N THR A 46 -47.10 5.60 -7.20
CA THR A 46 -46.35 4.33 -7.19
C THR A 46 -45.18 4.41 -8.16
N LYS A 47 -45.37 4.96 -9.36
CA LYS A 47 -44.28 5.17 -10.33
C LYS A 47 -43.20 6.09 -9.77
N GLU A 48 -43.59 7.16 -9.09
CA GLU A 48 -42.67 8.11 -8.46
C GLU A 48 -41.84 7.49 -7.33
N ILE A 49 -42.44 6.67 -6.47
CA ILE A 49 -41.72 5.93 -5.43
C ILE A 49 -40.60 5.06 -6.05
N TRP A 50 -40.92 4.26 -7.06
CA TRP A 50 -39.95 3.38 -7.70
C TRP A 50 -38.87 4.15 -8.46
N LYS A 51 -39.25 5.23 -9.16
CA LYS A 51 -38.31 6.12 -9.86
C LYS A 51 -37.34 6.78 -8.88
N ASN A 52 -37.84 7.37 -7.79
CA ASN A 52 -37.01 8.02 -6.77
C ASN A 52 -36.07 7.01 -6.11
N SER A 53 -36.60 5.85 -5.71
CA SER A 53 -35.79 4.76 -5.16
C SER A 53 -34.68 4.31 -6.11
N ARG A 54 -34.97 4.17 -7.41
CA ARG A 54 -33.97 3.84 -8.43
C ARG A 54 -32.89 4.92 -8.52
N ILE A 55 -33.27 6.18 -8.75
CA ILE A 55 -32.31 7.27 -8.99
C ILE A 55 -31.43 7.50 -7.75
N THR A 56 -32.01 7.44 -6.55
CA THR A 56 -31.29 7.69 -5.29
C THR A 56 -30.36 6.55 -4.90
N PHE A 57 -30.78 5.29 -5.04
CA PHE A 57 -30.04 4.13 -4.51
C PHE A 57 -29.32 3.28 -5.56
N LEU A 58 -29.61 3.48 -6.84
CA LEU A 58 -28.93 2.83 -7.96
C LEU A 58 -28.26 3.91 -8.83
N PRO A 59 -27.14 4.52 -8.37
CA PRO A 59 -26.54 5.69 -9.00
C PRO A 59 -26.08 5.45 -10.45
N PHE A 60 -25.92 4.20 -10.87
CA PHE A 60 -25.52 3.82 -12.22
C PHE A 60 -26.70 3.43 -13.13
N VAL A 61 -27.94 3.49 -12.62
CA VAL A 61 -29.16 3.17 -13.39
C VAL A 61 -29.96 4.46 -13.55
N GLN A 62 -29.45 5.37 -14.38
CA GLN A 62 -30.06 6.69 -14.57
C GLN A 62 -31.08 6.68 -15.71
N MET A 63 -30.83 5.90 -16.76
CA MET A 63 -31.78 5.76 -17.87
C MET A 63 -33.17 5.33 -17.40
N PRO A 64 -34.25 5.87 -18.01
CA PRO A 64 -35.61 5.44 -17.72
C PRO A 64 -35.83 3.97 -18.12
N PRO A 65 -36.93 3.37 -17.63
CA PRO A 65 -37.35 2.04 -18.06
C PRO A 65 -37.38 1.93 -19.59
N PRO A 66 -36.93 0.80 -20.16
CA PRO A 66 -37.11 0.53 -21.58
C PRO A 66 -38.57 0.62 -21.99
N GLU A 67 -38.81 0.89 -23.28
CA GLU A 67 -40.17 0.92 -23.84
C GLU A 67 -40.95 -0.36 -23.48
N GLY A 68 -42.20 -0.19 -23.05
CA GLY A 68 -43.06 -1.30 -22.61
C GLY A 68 -42.79 -1.82 -21.19
N MET A 69 -41.85 -1.22 -20.45
CA MET A 69 -41.55 -1.60 -19.06
C MET A 69 -41.95 -0.50 -18.07
N THR A 70 -42.63 -0.88 -16.99
CA THR A 70 -42.91 0.01 -15.85
C THR A 70 -41.68 0.18 -14.95
N GLU A 71 -41.61 1.26 -14.17
CA GLU A 71 -40.53 1.47 -13.17
C GLU A 71 -40.40 0.27 -12.21
N LEU A 72 -41.51 -0.30 -11.73
CA LEU A 72 -41.49 -1.49 -10.88
C LEU A 72 -40.85 -2.70 -11.57
N GLN A 73 -41.23 -2.97 -12.82
CA GLN A 73 -40.65 -4.07 -13.59
C GLN A 73 -39.16 -3.84 -13.82
N TYR A 74 -38.76 -2.61 -14.13
CA TYR A 74 -37.37 -2.24 -14.36
C TYR A 74 -36.51 -2.41 -13.11
N VAL A 75 -37.01 -1.91 -11.98
CA VAL A 75 -36.34 -2.06 -10.69
C VAL A 75 -36.20 -3.53 -10.28
N LYS A 76 -37.24 -4.36 -10.47
CA LYS A 76 -37.17 -5.82 -10.26
C LYS A 76 -36.19 -6.49 -11.22
N PHE A 77 -36.17 -6.05 -12.48
CA PHE A 77 -35.28 -6.59 -13.51
C PHE A 77 -33.80 -6.39 -13.18
N ILE A 78 -33.46 -5.28 -12.54
CA ILE A 78 -32.09 -4.98 -12.12
C ILE A 78 -31.77 -5.56 -10.74
N SER A 79 -32.70 -5.46 -9.79
CA SER A 79 -32.43 -5.76 -8.37
C SER A 79 -32.53 -7.25 -8.02
N GLU A 80 -33.44 -7.97 -8.68
CA GLU A 80 -33.64 -9.40 -8.39
C GLU A 80 -32.53 -10.26 -9.02
N ARG A 81 -32.39 -11.48 -8.50
CA ARG A 81 -31.38 -12.44 -8.96
C ARG A 81 -32.04 -13.71 -9.46
N GLY A 82 -31.41 -14.31 -10.46
CA GLY A 82 -31.81 -15.59 -11.00
C GLY A 82 -32.25 -15.52 -12.45
N CYS A 83 -32.18 -16.66 -13.14
CA CYS A 83 -32.61 -16.79 -14.51
C CYS A 83 -34.13 -16.70 -14.60
N GLN A 84 -34.66 -15.83 -15.45
CA GLN A 84 -36.11 -15.68 -15.66
C GLN A 84 -36.77 -16.91 -16.30
N PHE A 85 -35.99 -17.77 -16.97
CA PHE A 85 -36.52 -18.94 -17.67
C PHE A 85 -36.46 -20.22 -16.84
N CYS A 86 -35.29 -20.53 -16.27
CA CYS A 86 -35.08 -21.80 -15.56
C CYS A 86 -34.99 -21.64 -14.03
N GLY A 87 -35.13 -20.43 -13.50
CA GLY A 87 -35.06 -20.16 -12.06
C GLY A 87 -33.67 -20.32 -11.43
N LYS A 88 -32.63 -20.64 -12.21
CA LYS A 88 -31.26 -20.83 -11.70
C LYS A 88 -30.85 -19.61 -10.84
N PRO A 89 -30.45 -19.80 -9.57
CA PRO A 89 -30.21 -18.68 -8.66
C PRO A 89 -28.91 -17.93 -8.98
N ARG A 90 -28.73 -16.75 -8.37
CA ARG A 90 -27.52 -15.91 -8.42
C ARG A 90 -27.11 -15.40 -9.82
N ILE A 91 -27.95 -15.56 -10.84
CA ILE A 91 -27.74 -14.92 -12.13
C ILE A 91 -28.01 -13.43 -12.01
N ARG A 92 -27.02 -12.61 -12.40
CA ARG A 92 -27.11 -11.14 -12.44
C ARG A 92 -27.00 -10.57 -13.85
N LYS A 93 -26.47 -11.35 -14.80
CA LYS A 93 -26.21 -10.88 -16.16
C LYS A 93 -27.55 -10.59 -16.86
N ILE A 94 -27.71 -9.34 -17.25
CA ILE A 94 -28.77 -8.85 -18.11
C ILE A 94 -28.22 -8.79 -19.53
N TYR A 95 -29.01 -9.25 -20.49
CA TYR A 95 -28.76 -9.10 -21.92
C TYR A 95 -29.69 -7.99 -22.42
N TRP A 96 -29.19 -6.75 -22.42
CA TRP A 96 -29.99 -5.57 -22.73
C TRP A 96 -30.57 -5.61 -24.15
N ALA A 97 -29.86 -6.21 -25.10
CA ALA A 97 -30.37 -6.46 -26.45
C ALA A 97 -31.72 -7.18 -26.45
N PHE A 98 -31.99 -8.06 -25.49
CA PHE A 98 -33.22 -8.84 -25.43
C PHE A 98 -34.10 -8.48 -24.24
N LEU A 99 -33.65 -7.57 -23.37
CA LEU A 99 -34.28 -7.22 -22.09
C LEU A 99 -34.56 -8.46 -21.21
N VAL A 100 -33.62 -9.42 -21.18
CA VAL A 100 -33.72 -10.65 -20.37
C VAL A 100 -32.54 -10.85 -19.43
N ARG A 101 -32.81 -11.42 -18.25
CA ARG A 101 -31.83 -11.88 -17.28
C ARG A 101 -31.82 -13.40 -17.27
N CYS A 102 -30.83 -14.00 -17.91
CA CYS A 102 -30.77 -15.46 -18.06
C CYS A 102 -29.36 -16.04 -17.93
N CYS A 103 -29.28 -17.34 -17.72
CA CYS A 103 -28.01 -18.05 -17.72
C CYS A 103 -27.55 -18.34 -19.16
N LYS A 104 -26.25 -18.62 -19.34
CA LYS A 104 -25.64 -18.92 -20.66
C LYS A 104 -26.43 -19.98 -21.44
N LYS A 105 -26.82 -21.09 -20.79
CA LYS A 105 -27.62 -22.15 -21.43
C LYS A 105 -28.96 -21.63 -21.97
N CYS A 106 -29.73 -20.91 -21.15
CA CYS A 106 -31.03 -20.38 -21.60
C CYS A 106 -30.91 -19.29 -22.66
N LEU A 107 -29.79 -18.57 -22.72
CA LEU A 107 -29.50 -17.68 -23.83
C LEU A 107 -29.26 -18.49 -25.11
N GLU A 108 -28.40 -19.51 -25.06
CA GLU A 108 -28.08 -20.36 -26.20
C GLU A 108 -29.33 -21.07 -26.75
N ASP A 109 -30.20 -21.57 -25.88
CA ASP A 109 -31.47 -22.23 -26.25
C ASP A 109 -32.47 -21.30 -26.96
N ARG A 110 -32.26 -19.97 -26.90
CA ARG A 110 -33.22 -18.95 -27.35
C ARG A 110 -32.65 -17.97 -28.37
N THR A 111 -31.37 -18.12 -28.71
CA THR A 111 -30.72 -17.27 -29.68
C THR A 111 -30.22 -18.07 -30.87
N ILE A 112 -30.21 -17.41 -32.02
CA ILE A 112 -29.73 -17.96 -33.27
C ILE A 112 -28.65 -17.05 -33.85
N ARG A 113 -27.61 -17.64 -34.42
CA ARG A 113 -26.56 -16.89 -35.11
C ARG A 113 -27.05 -16.40 -36.46
N LEU A 114 -26.61 -15.22 -36.88
CA LEU A 114 -26.93 -14.64 -38.20
C LEU A 114 -26.77 -15.66 -39.34
N ASP A 115 -25.62 -16.36 -39.37
CA ASP A 115 -25.27 -17.34 -40.40
C ASP A 115 -26.15 -18.61 -40.41
N GLN A 116 -26.98 -18.80 -39.39
CA GLN A 116 -27.91 -19.91 -39.26
C GLN A 116 -29.36 -19.53 -39.54
N ILE A 117 -29.68 -18.22 -39.57
CA ILE A 117 -31.05 -17.73 -39.72
C ILE A 117 -31.67 -18.24 -41.01
N ARG A 118 -30.92 -18.19 -42.12
CA ARG A 118 -31.39 -18.70 -43.41
C ARG A 118 -31.84 -20.16 -43.33
N TYR A 119 -31.04 -21.04 -42.73
CA TYR A 119 -31.38 -22.45 -42.61
C TYR A 119 -32.53 -22.70 -41.63
N HIS A 120 -32.69 -21.84 -40.63
CA HIS A 120 -33.74 -21.94 -39.63
C HIS A 120 -35.10 -21.49 -40.14
N LEU A 121 -35.13 -20.55 -41.08
CA LEU A 121 -36.37 -20.02 -41.66
C LEU A 121 -36.82 -20.77 -42.93
N PHE A 122 -35.94 -21.46 -43.68
CA PHE A 122 -36.27 -22.03 -45.00
C PHE A 122 -36.19 -23.54 -45.15
N SER A 123 -37.20 -24.07 -45.84
CA SER A 123 -37.13 -25.34 -46.58
C SER A 123 -37.09 -25.18 -48.11
N GLN A 124 -37.37 -24.00 -48.72
CA GLN A 124 -37.19 -23.75 -50.17
C GLN A 124 -37.29 -22.24 -50.57
N ASN A 125 -36.93 -21.96 -51.83
CA ASN A 125 -36.37 -20.75 -52.45
C ASN A 125 -37.15 -19.40 -52.40
N SER A 126 -36.36 -18.33 -52.57
CA SER A 126 -36.64 -16.88 -52.74
C SER A 126 -37.02 -16.07 -51.50
N VAL A 127 -36.02 -15.76 -50.67
CA VAL A 127 -36.11 -14.78 -49.58
C VAL A 127 -34.96 -13.76 -49.72
N PRO A 128 -35.18 -12.48 -49.33
CA PRO A 128 -34.11 -11.49 -49.19
C PRO A 128 -32.92 -12.00 -48.37
N ASP A 129 -31.80 -11.27 -48.45
CA ASP A 129 -30.65 -11.54 -47.58
C ASP A 129 -31.10 -11.53 -46.11
N ASP A 130 -30.65 -12.53 -45.36
CA ASP A 130 -30.95 -12.74 -43.93
C ASP A 130 -30.67 -11.48 -43.08
N ILE A 131 -29.68 -10.69 -43.49
CA ILE A 131 -29.34 -9.36 -42.97
C ILE A 131 -30.50 -8.36 -43.00
N ASP A 132 -31.32 -8.34 -44.06
CA ASP A 132 -32.34 -7.31 -44.22
C ASP A 132 -33.54 -7.55 -43.30
N ILE A 133 -33.93 -8.81 -43.11
CA ILE A 133 -35.07 -9.20 -42.25
C ILE A 133 -34.77 -8.89 -40.78
N VAL A 134 -33.51 -9.07 -40.36
CA VAL A 134 -33.09 -8.82 -38.99
C VAL A 134 -32.53 -7.41 -38.76
N SER A 135 -32.56 -6.54 -39.77
CA SER A 135 -32.01 -5.18 -39.68
C SER A 135 -32.70 -4.32 -38.60
N GLY A 136 -33.95 -4.62 -38.25
CA GLY A 136 -34.68 -3.96 -37.16
C GLY A 136 -34.57 -4.63 -35.80
N LEU A 137 -33.82 -5.72 -35.70
CA LEU A 137 -33.67 -6.49 -34.47
C LEU A 137 -32.38 -6.13 -33.74
N THR A 138 -32.47 -6.11 -32.43
CA THR A 138 -31.31 -6.06 -31.54
C THR A 138 -30.60 -7.41 -31.52
N PHE A 139 -29.30 -7.36 -31.25
CA PHE A 139 -28.45 -8.54 -31.19
C PHE A 139 -27.36 -8.36 -30.14
N ILE A 140 -26.74 -9.46 -29.74
CA ILE A 140 -25.45 -9.43 -29.04
C ILE A 140 -24.37 -9.96 -29.96
N THR A 141 -23.17 -9.41 -29.87
CA THR A 141 -22.03 -9.96 -30.59
C THR A 141 -21.56 -11.22 -29.87
N GLY A 142 -21.57 -12.36 -30.57
CA GLY A 142 -21.02 -13.59 -30.02
C GLY A 142 -19.54 -13.39 -29.74
N SER A 143 -19.14 -13.44 -28.47
CA SER A 143 -17.73 -13.50 -28.11
C SER A 143 -17.15 -14.82 -28.62
N ALA A 144 -16.00 -14.77 -29.29
CA ALA A 144 -15.19 -15.97 -29.45
C ALA A 144 -14.95 -16.52 -28.02
N GLY A 145 -15.44 -17.72 -27.73
CA GLY A 145 -15.44 -18.27 -26.38
C GLY A 145 -14.07 -18.18 -25.69
N SER A 146 -14.07 -18.16 -24.36
CA SER A 146 -12.84 -18.29 -23.57
C SER A 146 -12.40 -19.75 -23.53
N GLY A 147 -11.23 -20.07 -24.10
CA GLY A 147 -10.62 -21.41 -24.06
C GLY A 147 -10.38 -22.04 -25.44
N SER A 148 -10.20 -23.36 -25.45
CA SER A 148 -9.91 -24.20 -26.64
C SER A 148 -11.02 -24.23 -27.69
N GLU A 149 -12.17 -23.59 -27.43
CA GLU A 149 -13.28 -23.42 -28.36
C GLU A 149 -13.04 -22.35 -29.45
N LYS A 150 -11.99 -21.51 -29.32
CA LYS A 150 -11.61 -20.48 -30.32
C LYS A 150 -11.37 -21.03 -31.73
N ILE A 151 -11.06 -22.32 -31.87
CA ILE A 151 -10.58 -22.89 -33.14
C ILE A 151 -11.72 -23.24 -34.11
N LYS A 152 -12.99 -23.28 -33.67
CA LYS A 152 -14.06 -23.87 -34.51
C LYS A 152 -15.11 -22.92 -35.10
N ARG A 153 -15.33 -21.69 -34.61
CA ARG A 153 -16.40 -20.80 -35.15
C ARG A 153 -16.04 -19.31 -35.13
N ARG A 154 -16.30 -18.60 -36.24
CA ARG A 154 -16.18 -17.14 -36.34
C ARG A 154 -17.21 -16.44 -35.43
N PRO A 155 -16.85 -15.30 -34.80
CA PRO A 155 -17.82 -14.48 -34.08
C PRO A 155 -18.95 -14.07 -35.04
N SER A 156 -20.18 -14.08 -34.53
CA SER A 156 -21.39 -13.75 -35.28
C SER A 156 -22.41 -13.14 -34.34
N ASN A 157 -23.29 -12.30 -34.87
CA ASN A 157 -24.39 -11.71 -34.13
C ASN A 157 -25.39 -12.79 -33.75
N LEU A 158 -25.82 -12.77 -32.50
CA LEU A 158 -26.87 -13.63 -31.97
C LEU A 158 -28.16 -12.82 -31.89
N TYR A 159 -29.23 -13.34 -32.48
CA TYR A 159 -30.57 -12.75 -32.48
C TYR A 159 -31.52 -13.62 -31.66
N TRP A 160 -32.54 -13.02 -31.07
CA TRP A 160 -33.57 -13.75 -30.36
C TRP A 160 -34.47 -14.51 -31.34
N ILE A 161 -34.60 -15.83 -31.18
CA ILE A 161 -35.30 -16.70 -32.15
C ILE A 161 -36.74 -16.22 -32.40
N GLN A 162 -37.46 -15.85 -31.34
CA GLN A 162 -38.85 -15.42 -31.45
C GLN A 162 -38.99 -14.11 -32.24
N ASP A 163 -38.05 -13.19 -32.09
CA ASP A 163 -38.09 -11.89 -32.76
C ASP A 163 -37.73 -12.04 -34.24
N VAL A 164 -36.81 -12.95 -34.57
CA VAL A 164 -36.49 -13.33 -35.95
C VAL A 164 -37.74 -13.89 -36.64
N HIS A 165 -38.47 -14.80 -36.00
CA HIS A 165 -39.73 -15.31 -36.57
C HIS A 165 -40.78 -14.22 -36.75
N LYS A 166 -40.93 -13.31 -35.78
CA LYS A 166 -41.88 -12.21 -35.88
C LYS A 166 -41.55 -11.27 -37.04
N ALA A 167 -40.28 -10.86 -37.16
CA ALA A 167 -39.81 -10.01 -38.25
C ALA A 167 -39.97 -10.71 -39.62
N TYR A 168 -39.69 -12.01 -39.68
CA TYR A 168 -39.86 -12.81 -40.89
C TYR A 168 -41.34 -12.87 -41.34
N ASN A 169 -42.26 -13.13 -40.41
CA ASN A 169 -43.69 -13.17 -40.73
C ASN A 169 -44.21 -11.79 -41.15
N GLU A 170 -43.83 -10.73 -40.42
CA GLU A 170 -44.16 -9.35 -40.78
C GLU A 170 -43.66 -9.01 -42.20
N PHE A 171 -42.44 -9.41 -42.54
CA PHE A 171 -41.87 -9.19 -43.86
C PHE A 171 -42.61 -9.95 -44.97
N ASN A 172 -43.02 -11.19 -44.71
CA ASN A 172 -43.71 -12.03 -45.69
C ASN A 172 -45.11 -11.53 -46.04
N GLU A 173 -45.81 -10.95 -45.06
CA GLU A 173 -47.16 -10.39 -45.23
C GLU A 173 -47.17 -9.12 -46.11
N LEU A 174 -46.01 -8.49 -46.33
CA LEU A 174 -45.89 -7.28 -47.14
C LEU A 174 -45.85 -7.55 -48.64
N SER A 175 -46.43 -6.60 -49.40
CA SER A 175 -46.31 -6.56 -50.85
C SER A 175 -44.86 -6.30 -51.28
N LEU A 176 -44.50 -6.69 -52.51
CA LEU A 176 -43.13 -6.49 -53.03
C LEU A 176 -42.68 -5.02 -53.05
N LYS A 177 -43.61 -4.07 -53.19
CA LYS A 177 -43.31 -2.63 -53.22
C LYS A 177 -43.01 -2.09 -51.81
N ASP A 178 -43.74 -2.59 -50.80
CA ASP A 178 -43.63 -2.07 -49.43
C ASP A 178 -42.44 -2.65 -48.66
N ARG A 179 -41.91 -3.80 -49.12
CA ARG A 179 -40.76 -4.48 -48.49
C ARG A 179 -39.52 -3.60 -48.41
N GLN A 180 -39.22 -2.82 -49.46
CA GLN A 180 -38.04 -1.96 -49.48
C GLN A 180 -38.14 -0.83 -48.44
N ASP A 181 -39.29 -0.17 -48.38
CA ASP A 181 -39.57 0.90 -47.42
C ASP A 181 -39.58 0.36 -45.99
N TRP A 182 -40.12 -0.85 -45.80
CA TRP A 182 -40.08 -1.55 -44.52
C TRP A 182 -38.65 -1.83 -44.06
N ILE A 183 -37.76 -2.32 -44.94
CA ILE A 183 -36.36 -2.59 -44.59
C ILE A 183 -35.67 -1.29 -44.15
N ILE A 184 -35.85 -0.20 -44.89
CA ILE A 184 -35.26 1.11 -44.56
C ILE A 184 -35.74 1.58 -43.18
N LYS A 185 -37.06 1.51 -42.94
CA LYS A 185 -37.65 1.89 -41.65
C LYS A 185 -37.13 1.02 -40.51
N LYS A 186 -37.13 -0.30 -40.68
CA LYS A 186 -36.64 -1.24 -39.67
C LYS A 186 -35.17 -1.04 -39.38
N ARG A 187 -34.34 -0.77 -40.38
CA ARG A 187 -32.91 -0.49 -40.18
C ARG A 187 -32.69 0.73 -39.28
N GLU A 188 -33.49 1.78 -39.44
CA GLU A 188 -33.42 2.96 -38.57
C GLU A 188 -33.92 2.64 -37.14
N GLU A 189 -35.05 1.93 -37.02
CA GLU A 189 -35.57 1.47 -35.73
C GLU A 189 -34.54 0.57 -34.99
N GLY A 190 -33.90 -0.35 -35.71
CA GLY A 190 -32.88 -1.26 -35.19
C GLY A 190 -31.63 -0.53 -34.73
N ARG A 191 -31.19 0.50 -35.49
CA ARG A 191 -30.08 1.36 -35.08
C ARG A 191 -30.39 2.09 -33.78
N SER A 192 -31.55 2.72 -33.68
CA SER A 192 -31.97 3.45 -32.48
C SER A 192 -32.07 2.52 -31.25
N LYS A 193 -32.67 1.33 -31.41
CA LYS A 193 -32.72 0.31 -30.35
C LYS A 193 -31.33 -0.17 -29.94
N MET A 194 -30.43 -0.36 -30.89
CA MET A 194 -29.06 -0.80 -30.58
C MET A 194 -28.25 0.29 -29.86
N GLU A 195 -28.40 1.57 -30.24
CA GLU A 195 -27.78 2.69 -29.50
C GLU A 195 -28.27 2.73 -28.04
N GLU A 196 -29.56 2.49 -27.83
CA GLU A 196 -30.15 2.39 -26.50
C GLU A 196 -29.60 1.19 -25.70
N VAL A 197 -29.39 0.04 -26.35
CA VAL A 197 -28.73 -1.14 -25.75
C VAL A 197 -27.31 -0.81 -25.32
N ILE A 198 -26.52 -0.19 -26.20
CA ILE A 198 -25.12 0.19 -25.92
C ILE A 198 -25.05 1.15 -24.73
N LYS A 199 -25.92 2.17 -24.66
CA LYS A 199 -25.96 3.11 -23.53
C LYS A 199 -26.20 2.39 -22.20
N ARG A 200 -27.12 1.41 -22.16
CA ARG A 200 -27.37 0.63 -20.94
C ARG A 200 -26.25 -0.34 -20.58
N GLU A 201 -25.58 -0.91 -21.58
CA GLU A 201 -24.38 -1.72 -21.33
C GLU A 201 -23.27 -0.87 -20.71
N LEU A 202 -23.03 0.34 -21.22
CA LEU A 202 -22.07 1.29 -20.66
C LEU A 202 -22.41 1.71 -19.23
N GLU A 203 -23.67 2.04 -18.93
CA GLU A 203 -24.13 2.34 -17.56
C GLU A 203 -23.81 1.19 -16.59
N ASN A 204 -24.14 -0.05 -16.97
CA ASN A 204 -23.90 -1.23 -16.15
C ASN A 204 -22.40 -1.58 -16.01
N GLU A 205 -21.58 -1.34 -17.04
CA GLU A 205 -20.12 -1.48 -16.96
C GLU A 205 -19.49 -0.43 -16.04
N ASN A 206 -19.97 0.81 -16.07
CA ASN A 206 -19.50 1.88 -15.18
C ASN A 206 -19.71 1.54 -13.69
N GLU A 207 -20.84 0.92 -13.34
CA GLU A 207 -21.08 0.41 -11.99
C GLU A 207 -20.02 -0.61 -11.58
N TYR A 208 -19.74 -1.57 -12.46
CA TYR A 208 -18.79 -2.64 -12.21
C TYR A 208 -17.37 -2.10 -12.01
N TRP A 209 -16.92 -1.20 -12.88
CA TRP A 209 -15.60 -0.59 -12.78
C TRP A 209 -15.46 0.29 -11.55
N SER A 210 -16.47 1.10 -11.22
CA SER A 210 -16.48 1.94 -10.02
C SER A 210 -16.35 1.12 -8.74
N LYS A 211 -17.14 0.05 -8.60
CA LYS A 211 -17.04 -0.88 -7.46
C LYS A 211 -15.69 -1.59 -7.40
N THR A 212 -15.12 -1.94 -8.55
CA THR A 212 -13.80 -2.57 -8.64
C THR A 212 -12.69 -1.63 -8.18
N MET A 213 -12.73 -0.36 -8.61
CA MET A 213 -11.81 0.68 -8.18
C MET A 213 -11.95 0.97 -6.69
N GLU A 214 -13.18 1.11 -6.18
CA GLU A 214 -13.45 1.34 -4.76
C GLU A 214 -12.92 0.18 -3.90
N ASN A 215 -13.15 -1.07 -4.31
CA ASN A 215 -12.61 -2.25 -3.64
C ASN A 215 -11.08 -2.31 -3.71
N SER A 216 -10.47 -1.79 -4.79
CA SER A 216 -9.01 -1.65 -4.89
C SER A 216 -8.47 -0.63 -3.90
N ARG A 217 -9.10 0.54 -3.82
CA ARG A 217 -8.76 1.59 -2.84
C ARG A 217 -8.86 1.08 -1.41
N LYS A 218 -9.96 0.42 -1.04
CA LYS A 218 -10.16 -0.20 0.27
C LYS A 218 -9.06 -1.22 0.62
N ARG A 219 -8.61 -2.02 -0.35
CA ARG A 219 -7.49 -2.97 -0.15
C ARG A 219 -6.17 -2.24 0.08
N ASN A 220 -5.90 -1.20 -0.70
CA ASN A 220 -4.69 -0.38 -0.54
C ASN A 220 -4.66 0.32 0.83
N ASP A 221 -5.78 0.90 1.26
CA ASP A 221 -5.89 1.57 2.56
C ASP A 221 -5.63 0.59 3.72
N ARG A 222 -6.09 -0.67 3.60
CA ARG A 222 -5.77 -1.72 4.57
C ARG A 222 -4.27 -2.02 4.62
N VAL A 223 -3.61 -2.16 3.46
CA VAL A 223 -2.15 -2.41 3.37
C VAL A 223 -1.38 -1.29 4.05
N ILE A 224 -1.71 -0.04 3.73
CA ILE A 224 -1.09 1.15 4.34
C ILE A 224 -1.33 1.17 5.85
N THR A 225 -2.55 0.83 6.30
CA THR A 225 -2.88 0.78 7.73
C THR A 225 -2.03 -0.26 8.47
N ILE A 226 -1.89 -1.46 7.91
CA ILE A 226 -1.08 -2.53 8.51
C ILE A 226 0.40 -2.13 8.58
N ASP A 227 0.96 -1.60 7.49
CA ASP A 227 2.37 -1.16 7.42
C ASP A 227 2.64 -0.06 8.46
N ASN A 228 1.74 0.93 8.57
CA ASN A 228 1.84 1.98 9.58
C ASN A 228 1.77 1.44 11.02
N LEU A 229 0.89 0.47 11.29
CA LEU A 229 0.78 -0.15 12.62
C LEU A 229 2.06 -0.93 12.98
N ILE A 230 2.66 -1.64 12.02
CA ILE A 230 3.94 -2.35 12.23
C ILE A 230 5.06 -1.35 12.54
N ARG A 231 5.16 -0.25 11.79
CA ARG A 231 6.22 0.76 11.98
C ARG A 231 6.08 1.54 13.29
N LYS A 232 4.84 1.76 13.74
CA LYS A 232 4.55 2.45 15.01
C LYS A 232 4.65 1.55 16.24
N GLU A 233 4.68 0.23 16.05
CA GLU A 233 4.79 -0.70 17.17
C GLU A 233 6.20 -0.60 17.79
N THR A 234 6.24 -0.26 19.08
CA THR A 234 7.48 -0.15 19.83
C THR A 234 7.65 -1.25 20.88
N ASN A 235 8.89 -1.44 21.31
CA ASN A 235 9.22 -2.21 22.50
C ASN A 235 9.07 -1.36 23.78
N GLU A 236 9.32 -1.97 24.94
CA GLU A 236 9.19 -1.31 26.25
C GLU A 236 10.09 -0.09 26.44
N PHE A 237 11.14 0.04 25.62
CA PHE A 237 12.06 1.17 25.61
C PHE A 237 11.68 2.26 24.59
N GLY A 238 10.55 2.10 23.88
CA GLY A 238 10.08 3.07 22.88
C GLY A 238 10.70 2.90 21.48
N PHE A 239 11.46 1.83 21.23
CA PHE A 239 12.09 1.59 19.93
C PHE A 239 11.25 0.73 19.00
N PRO A 240 11.36 0.87 17.66
CA PRO A 240 10.65 0.01 16.72
C PRO A 240 10.84 -1.47 17.02
N ARG A 241 9.75 -2.20 17.22
CA ARG A 241 9.77 -3.63 17.55
C ARG A 241 10.19 -4.51 16.37
N PHE A 242 9.91 -4.05 15.14
CA PHE A 242 10.02 -4.86 13.95
C PHE A 242 10.98 -4.25 12.92
N LYS A 243 11.93 -5.05 12.45
CA LYS A 243 12.74 -4.75 11.26
C LYS A 243 11.96 -5.15 10.01
N MET A 244 11.68 -4.20 9.12
CA MET A 244 10.86 -4.47 7.92
C MET A 244 11.51 -5.50 6.98
N SER A 245 12.85 -5.56 6.95
CA SER A 245 13.61 -6.58 6.21
C SER A 245 13.31 -8.02 6.65
N VAL A 246 12.90 -8.21 7.91
CA VAL A 246 12.48 -9.50 8.49
C VAL A 246 10.97 -9.70 8.30
N VAL A 247 10.17 -8.67 8.55
CA VAL A 247 8.70 -8.70 8.38
C VAL A 247 8.30 -9.11 6.96
N ASN A 248 8.97 -8.60 5.94
CA ASN A 248 8.70 -8.93 4.53
C ASN A 248 8.91 -10.42 4.21
N LYS A 249 9.66 -11.15 5.06
CA LYS A 249 9.88 -12.59 4.93
C LYS A 249 8.86 -13.42 5.72
N CYS A 250 8.01 -12.79 6.54
CA CYS A 250 6.98 -13.46 7.33
C CYS A 250 5.73 -13.74 6.48
N LEU A 251 5.26 -14.98 6.50
CA LEU A 251 4.04 -15.44 5.83
C LEU A 251 2.80 -14.73 6.38
N THR A 252 2.72 -14.46 7.69
CA THR A 252 1.58 -13.74 8.27
C THR A 252 1.42 -12.35 7.64
N TYR A 253 2.53 -11.63 7.47
CA TYR A 253 2.55 -10.34 6.80
C TYR A 253 2.15 -10.48 5.32
N ASN A 254 2.78 -11.39 4.58
CA ASN A 254 2.49 -11.60 3.16
C ASN A 254 1.03 -11.99 2.88
N LYS A 255 0.42 -12.82 3.74
CA LYS A 255 -1.02 -13.15 3.69
C LYS A 255 -1.90 -11.93 3.92
N ALA A 256 -1.50 -11.04 4.84
CA ALA A 256 -2.24 -9.81 5.10
C ALA A 256 -2.14 -8.82 3.93
N MET A 257 -0.96 -8.72 3.29
CA MET A 257 -0.75 -7.88 2.10
C MET A 257 -1.52 -8.40 0.88
N GLY A 258 -1.60 -9.73 0.72
CA GLY A 258 -2.35 -10.39 -0.37
C GLY A 258 -3.86 -10.59 -0.12
N SER A 259 -4.40 -10.04 0.96
CA SER A 259 -5.80 -10.23 1.34
C SER A 259 -6.77 -9.57 0.35
N THR A 260 -7.79 -10.31 -0.08
CA THR A 260 -8.90 -9.79 -0.91
C THR A 260 -9.98 -9.06 -0.11
N SER A 261 -9.89 -9.04 1.22
CA SER A 261 -10.86 -8.34 2.08
C SER A 261 -10.90 -6.84 1.81
N THR A 262 -12.12 -6.30 1.72
CA THR A 262 -12.42 -4.87 1.55
C THR A 262 -12.94 -4.22 2.83
N SER A 263 -13.04 -4.96 3.94
CA SER A 263 -13.42 -4.39 5.23
C SER A 263 -12.32 -3.49 5.78
N PRO A 264 -12.58 -2.51 6.65
CA PRO A 264 -11.50 -1.78 7.33
C PRO A 264 -10.62 -2.70 8.19
N PHE A 265 -9.34 -2.33 8.38
CA PHE A 265 -8.44 -3.07 9.28
C PHE A 265 -8.59 -2.51 10.71
N THR A 266 -9.26 -3.26 11.58
CA THR A 266 -9.66 -2.77 12.91
C THR A 266 -8.59 -3.00 13.97
N LYS A 267 -8.71 -2.31 15.12
CA LYS A 267 -7.85 -2.53 16.29
C LYS A 267 -7.87 -3.99 16.76
N ARG A 268 -9.04 -4.65 16.73
CA ARG A 268 -9.16 -6.08 17.06
C ARG A 268 -8.41 -6.97 16.04
N ALA A 269 -8.50 -6.64 14.75
CA ALA A 269 -7.75 -7.34 13.71
C ALA A 269 -6.24 -7.17 13.90
N TRP A 270 -5.79 -5.98 14.30
CA TRP A 270 -4.40 -5.72 14.65
C TRP A 270 -3.91 -6.63 15.78
N ILE A 271 -4.65 -6.75 16.88
CA ILE A 271 -4.26 -7.62 18.01
C ILE A 271 -4.06 -9.07 17.54
N GLY A 272 -5.01 -9.61 16.78
CA GLY A 272 -4.92 -10.97 16.25
C GLY A 272 -3.78 -11.17 15.24
N PHE A 273 -3.54 -10.17 14.38
CA PHE A 273 -2.43 -10.16 13.43
C PHE A 273 -1.08 -10.10 14.17
N ARG A 274 -0.93 -9.16 15.10
CA ARG A 274 0.28 -8.94 15.91
C ARG A 274 0.68 -10.19 16.69
N ASN A 275 -0.28 -10.84 17.35
CA ASN A 275 -0.01 -12.05 18.13
C ASN A 275 0.48 -13.23 17.26
N LYS A 276 0.13 -13.26 15.97
CA LYS A 276 0.65 -14.24 15.01
C LYS A 276 2.00 -13.81 14.42
N LEU A 277 2.17 -12.52 14.16
CA LEU A 277 3.39 -11.97 13.57
C LEU A 277 4.59 -12.09 14.52
N ILE A 278 4.42 -11.81 15.81
CA ILE A 278 5.53 -11.82 16.79
C ILE A 278 6.31 -13.15 16.81
N PRO A 279 5.68 -14.32 17.05
CA PRO A 279 6.43 -15.58 17.11
C PRO A 279 7.10 -15.91 15.77
N GLU A 280 6.42 -15.66 14.65
CA GLU A 280 6.98 -15.87 13.31
C GLU A 280 8.18 -14.95 13.04
N TYR A 281 8.09 -13.68 13.44
CA TYR A 281 9.16 -12.70 13.32
C TYR A 281 10.39 -13.13 14.12
N LEU A 282 10.20 -13.60 15.36
CA LEU A 282 11.31 -14.06 16.21
C LEU A 282 12.01 -15.28 15.61
N GLN A 283 11.23 -16.23 15.07
CA GLN A 283 11.78 -17.39 14.36
C GLN A 283 12.56 -16.96 13.11
N MET A 284 11.99 -16.06 12.32
CA MET A 284 12.63 -15.56 11.10
C MET A 284 13.90 -14.75 11.41
N SER A 285 13.89 -13.90 12.44
CA SER A 285 15.05 -13.14 12.89
C SER A 285 16.19 -14.09 13.30
N THR A 286 15.86 -15.13 14.08
CA THR A 286 16.83 -16.16 14.50
C THR A 286 17.42 -16.89 13.32
N LEU A 287 16.60 -17.32 12.36
CA LEU A 287 17.06 -18.02 11.16
C LEU A 287 18.02 -17.16 10.33
N LEU A 288 17.68 -15.90 10.09
CA LEU A 288 18.52 -14.97 9.32
C LEU A 288 19.85 -14.67 10.04
N ARG A 289 19.82 -14.57 11.36
CA ARG A 289 21.03 -14.41 12.17
C ARG A 289 21.94 -15.63 12.04
N LEU A 290 21.42 -16.84 12.18
CA LEU A 290 22.21 -18.07 12.03
C LEU A 290 22.79 -18.23 10.61
N GLN A 291 22.01 -17.88 9.57
CA GLN A 291 22.51 -17.85 8.19
C GLN A 291 23.66 -16.87 8.01
N ARG A 292 23.54 -15.65 8.56
CA ARG A 292 24.61 -14.65 8.52
C ARG A 292 25.87 -15.15 9.25
N GLN A 293 25.70 -15.75 10.42
CA GLN A 293 26.79 -16.32 11.19
C GLN A 293 27.54 -17.42 10.41
N GLU A 294 26.83 -18.27 9.67
CA GLU A 294 27.44 -19.30 8.83
C GLU A 294 28.27 -18.71 7.69
N ILE A 295 27.76 -17.66 7.03
CA ILE A 295 28.48 -16.92 5.97
C ILE A 295 29.75 -16.28 6.54
N GLU A 296 29.67 -15.73 7.75
CA GLU A 296 30.75 -15.00 8.41
C GLU A 296 31.71 -15.89 9.22
N ARG A 297 31.53 -17.22 9.24
CA ARG A 297 32.28 -18.15 10.12
C ARG A 297 33.80 -18.11 9.92
N ASN A 298 34.25 -17.75 8.72
CA ASN A 298 35.65 -17.72 8.33
C ASN A 298 36.25 -16.30 8.32
N LEU A 299 35.52 -15.29 8.81
CA LEU A 299 36.10 -13.95 8.94
C LEU A 299 37.30 -13.99 9.88
N ALA A 300 38.36 -13.26 9.51
CA ALA A 300 39.46 -12.99 10.41
C ALA A 300 38.94 -12.25 11.66
N ILE A 301 39.53 -12.52 12.82
CA ILE A 301 39.02 -12.04 14.13
C ILE A 301 38.89 -10.51 14.16
N ASP A 302 39.88 -9.80 13.64
CA ASP A 302 39.89 -8.34 13.48
C ASP A 302 38.73 -7.85 12.61
N VAL A 303 38.49 -8.50 11.47
CA VAL A 303 37.37 -8.16 10.56
C VAL A 303 36.02 -8.42 11.23
N ALA A 304 35.88 -9.55 11.94
CA ALA A 304 34.67 -9.87 12.68
C ALA A 304 34.38 -8.82 13.77
N ILE A 305 35.38 -8.41 14.56
CA ILE A 305 35.25 -7.36 15.58
C ILE A 305 34.77 -6.04 14.95
N GLN A 306 35.44 -5.59 13.88
CA GLN A 306 35.01 -4.36 13.20
C GLN A 306 33.56 -4.50 12.68
N THR A 307 33.19 -5.67 12.16
CA THR A 307 31.84 -5.92 11.62
C THR A 307 30.79 -5.84 12.72
N ARG A 308 31.07 -6.38 13.90
CA ARG A 308 30.23 -6.25 15.10
C ARG A 308 30.12 -4.79 15.57
N GLN A 309 31.21 -4.03 15.55
CA GLN A 309 31.18 -2.59 15.82
C GLN A 309 30.30 -1.84 14.81
N MET A 310 30.34 -2.20 13.52
CA MET A 310 29.45 -1.63 12.52
C MET A 310 27.99 -2.04 12.70
N ASP A 311 27.72 -3.25 13.19
CA ASP A 311 26.36 -3.68 13.53
C ASP A 311 25.80 -2.83 14.67
N ILE A 312 26.59 -2.54 15.71
CA ILE A 312 26.22 -1.62 16.81
C ILE A 312 25.94 -0.21 16.25
N ILE A 313 26.83 0.31 15.41
CA ILE A 313 26.65 1.63 14.79
C ILE A 313 25.33 1.67 13.99
N LYS A 314 25.11 0.70 13.11
CA LYS A 314 23.88 0.62 12.30
C LYS A 314 22.65 0.53 13.18
N LEU A 315 22.68 -0.30 14.21
CA LEU A 315 21.59 -0.43 15.17
C LEU A 315 21.32 0.91 15.83
N ILE A 316 22.33 1.59 16.38
CA ILE A 316 22.16 2.93 16.97
C ILE A 316 21.53 3.87 15.95
N PHE A 317 22.08 4.01 14.74
CA PHE A 317 21.47 4.87 13.71
C PHE A 317 20.04 4.50 13.35
N GLU A 318 19.68 3.22 13.35
CA GLU A 318 18.29 2.76 13.17
C GLU A 318 17.39 3.16 14.35
N LEU A 319 17.89 3.04 15.58
CA LEU A 319 17.20 3.46 16.80
C LEU A 319 16.97 4.98 16.83
N LEU A 320 17.89 5.77 16.25
CA LEU A 320 17.81 7.24 16.15
C LEU A 320 16.98 7.73 14.96
N ARG A 321 16.46 6.84 14.10
CA ARG A 321 15.81 7.21 12.83
C ARG A 321 14.32 7.60 12.87
N PRO A 322 13.52 7.57 13.97
CA PRO A 322 12.08 7.59 13.84
C PRO A 322 11.43 8.95 13.50
N GLU A 323 12.13 9.90 12.84
CA GLU A 323 11.54 11.22 12.48
C GLU A 323 11.67 11.64 10.99
N ILE A 324 12.52 11.02 10.18
CA ILE A 324 12.71 11.49 8.78
C ILE A 324 11.63 10.96 7.81
N ASP A 325 11.13 9.75 8.04
CA ASP A 325 10.10 9.15 7.16
C ASP A 325 8.72 9.80 7.37
N HIS A 326 8.44 10.36 8.56
CA HIS A 326 7.20 11.09 8.84
C HIS A 326 7.08 12.41 8.06
N LEU A 327 8.21 13.06 7.74
CA LEU A 327 8.24 14.28 6.93
C LEU A 327 8.16 13.98 5.42
N GLN A 328 8.82 12.91 4.95
CA GLN A 328 8.79 12.51 3.55
C GLN A 328 7.44 11.91 3.14
N SER A 329 6.73 11.22 4.04
CA SER A 329 5.37 10.73 3.77
C SER A 329 4.35 11.88 3.68
N ARG A 330 4.53 12.96 4.48
CA ARG A 330 3.71 14.17 4.44
C ARG A 330 3.92 14.97 3.16
N GLN A 331 5.16 15.08 2.71
CA GLN A 331 5.49 15.75 1.44
C GLN A 331 4.98 14.97 0.21
N ARG A 332 5.01 13.63 0.23
CA ARG A 332 4.45 12.80 -0.86
C ARG A 332 2.93 12.78 -0.93
N GLN A 333 2.24 12.99 0.20
CA GLN A 333 0.79 13.13 0.22
C GLN A 333 0.35 14.51 -0.31
N ASN A 334 1.13 15.57 -0.02
CA ASN A 334 0.85 16.91 -0.54
C ASN A 334 1.23 17.08 -2.03
N SER A 335 2.21 16.33 -2.55
CA SER A 335 2.61 16.44 -3.96
C SER A 335 1.71 15.66 -4.93
N ASN A 336 0.84 14.78 -4.43
CA ASN A 336 -0.09 13.99 -5.26
C ASN A 336 -1.53 14.55 -5.26
N GLN A 337 -1.75 15.75 -4.72
CA GLN A 337 -3.03 16.48 -4.75
C GLN A 337 -2.94 17.83 -5.50
N SER A 338 -1.92 18.00 -6.35
CA SER A 338 -1.68 19.23 -7.11
C SER A 338 -1.72 18.96 -8.61
N MET A 339 -2.86 18.52 -9.11
CA MET A 339 -3.27 18.67 -10.51
C MET A 339 -4.72 18.25 -10.57
N ASP A 340 -5.59 19.20 -10.25
CA ASP A 340 -6.90 19.47 -10.85
C ASP A 340 -7.70 20.35 -9.86
N ASP A 341 -8.34 21.38 -10.43
CA ASP A 341 -9.24 22.36 -9.82
C ASP A 341 -8.61 23.64 -9.24
N ILE A 342 -8.25 24.54 -10.16
CA ILE A 342 -8.34 25.99 -9.99
C ILE A 342 -9.78 26.40 -10.33
N ASP A 343 -10.61 26.78 -9.36
CA ASP A 343 -11.33 28.08 -9.36
C ASP A 343 -12.33 28.27 -8.19
N MET A 344 -12.43 29.54 -7.79
CA MET A 344 -13.50 30.27 -7.08
C MET A 344 -13.71 30.18 -5.54
N GLU A 345 -13.29 31.30 -4.94
CA GLU A 345 -14.04 32.20 -4.03
C GLU A 345 -14.17 31.93 -2.51
N ARG A 346 -13.44 32.81 -1.80
CA ARG A 346 -13.73 33.50 -0.52
C ARG A 346 -15.20 33.52 -0.07
N ASN A 347 -15.47 33.10 1.17
CA ASN A 347 -15.72 34.03 2.30
C ASN A 347 -16.04 33.31 3.63
N SER A 348 -15.46 33.87 4.70
CA SER A 348 -15.97 33.99 6.09
C SER A 348 -16.53 32.76 6.84
N SER A 349 -15.87 32.38 7.93
CA SER A 349 -16.22 32.80 9.31
C SER A 349 -15.87 31.73 10.37
N SER A 350 -15.41 32.26 11.49
CA SER A 350 -14.98 31.61 12.71
C SER A 350 -16.07 30.80 13.41
N SER A 351 -15.71 29.66 13.98
CA SER A 351 -16.18 29.27 15.32
C SER A 351 -15.15 28.38 15.99
N SER A 352 -14.66 28.88 17.12
CA SER A 352 -13.76 28.26 18.06
C SER A 352 -14.58 27.48 19.09
N GLU A 353 -14.33 26.17 19.21
CA GLU A 353 -14.65 25.42 20.41
C GLU A 353 -13.38 24.77 20.95
N SER A 354 -12.94 25.30 22.09
CA SER A 354 -11.82 24.85 22.90
C SER A 354 -12.21 23.63 23.71
N ASN A 355 -11.50 22.52 23.54
CA ASN A 355 -11.38 21.47 24.55
C ASN A 355 -9.91 21.37 24.95
N SER A 356 -9.59 22.02 26.07
CA SER A 356 -8.33 21.97 26.79
C SER A 356 -8.27 20.68 27.61
N ASP A 357 -7.50 19.69 27.14
CA ASP A 357 -6.98 18.59 28.00
C ASP A 357 -5.78 17.84 27.36
N SER A 358 -5.14 18.38 26.32
CA SER A 358 -4.07 17.71 25.57
C SER A 358 -2.66 18.26 25.80
N ASP A 359 -2.51 19.46 26.35
CA ASP A 359 -1.24 20.20 26.26
C ASP A 359 -0.16 19.71 27.23
N ASP A 360 -0.51 19.26 28.44
CA ASP A 360 0.47 18.73 29.39
C ASP A 360 1.05 17.38 28.94
N SER A 361 0.27 16.56 28.24
CA SER A 361 0.74 15.28 27.71
C SER A 361 1.68 15.46 26.51
N ASN A 362 1.40 16.46 25.68
CA ASN A 362 2.18 16.77 24.49
C ASN A 362 3.47 17.52 24.86
N TYR A 363 3.44 18.42 25.84
CA TYR A 363 4.64 19.10 26.36
C TYR A 363 5.60 18.11 27.03
N ASN A 364 5.10 17.15 27.82
CA ASN A 364 5.93 16.10 28.41
C ASN A 364 6.47 15.11 27.38
N LEU A 365 5.72 14.83 26.31
CA LEU A 365 6.18 14.00 25.19
C LEU A 365 7.27 14.72 24.38
N ILE A 366 7.05 15.98 24.02
CA ILE A 366 8.01 16.82 23.28
C ILE A 366 9.28 17.03 24.09
N LYS A 367 9.19 17.33 25.40
CA LYS A 367 10.36 17.49 26.28
C LYS A 367 11.14 16.18 26.47
N ARG A 368 10.45 15.03 26.49
CA ARG A 368 11.08 13.70 26.55
C ARG A 368 11.74 13.33 25.22
N MET A 369 11.17 13.75 24.09
CA MET A 369 11.76 13.62 22.74
C MET A 369 12.99 14.52 22.57
N GLU A 370 12.92 15.78 23.00
CA GLU A 370 14.01 16.76 22.92
C GLU A 370 15.20 16.38 23.83
N CYS A 371 14.93 15.86 25.03
CA CYS A 371 15.97 15.29 25.88
C CYS A 371 16.60 14.02 25.28
N ASN A 372 15.81 13.15 24.62
CA ASN A 372 16.34 11.95 23.96
C ASN A 372 17.19 12.30 22.73
N GLU A 373 16.80 13.26 21.89
CA GLU A 373 17.61 13.70 20.74
C GLU A 373 18.96 14.30 21.15
N ILE A 374 18.98 15.16 22.18
CA ILE A 374 20.22 15.77 22.69
C ILE A 374 21.10 14.72 23.39
N PHE A 375 20.50 13.76 24.10
CA PHE A 375 21.20 12.66 24.77
C PHE A 375 21.77 11.64 23.76
N GLU A 376 21.06 11.36 22.67
CA GLU A 376 21.47 10.41 21.65
C GLU A 376 22.54 10.95 20.69
N SER A 377 22.57 12.27 20.47
CA SER A 377 23.71 12.94 19.81
C SER A 377 25.01 12.82 20.62
N SER A 378 24.90 12.71 21.96
CA SER A 378 26.04 12.47 22.84
C SER A 378 26.54 11.03 22.71
N LEU A 379 25.64 10.04 22.65
CA LEU A 379 26.01 8.63 22.45
C LEU A 379 26.92 8.44 21.24
N ILE A 380 26.53 8.91 20.05
CA ILE A 380 27.35 8.77 18.83
C ILE A 380 28.73 9.43 19.01
N LYS A 381 28.78 10.60 19.66
CA LYS A 381 30.03 11.35 19.88
C LYS A 381 31.03 10.59 20.76
N PHE A 382 30.55 9.94 21.83
CA PHE A 382 31.39 9.23 22.79
C PHE A 382 31.54 7.73 22.49
N LEU A 383 30.74 7.17 21.58
CA LEU A 383 30.73 5.74 21.23
C LEU A 383 32.12 5.15 20.94
N PRO A 384 33.00 5.77 20.13
CA PRO A 384 34.35 5.25 19.88
C PRO A 384 35.22 5.07 21.13
N TRP A 385 34.85 5.73 22.22
CA TRP A 385 35.59 5.77 23.49
C TRP A 385 34.93 4.93 24.59
N CYS A 386 33.74 4.38 24.32
CA CYS A 386 33.04 3.49 25.24
C CYS A 386 33.77 2.14 25.35
N PRO A 387 34.13 1.68 26.56
CA PRO A 387 34.81 0.39 26.76
C PRO A 387 34.11 -0.78 26.06
N SER A 388 32.78 -0.88 26.17
CA SER A 388 31.99 -1.96 25.58
C SER A 388 31.79 -1.82 24.07
N PHE A 389 32.10 -0.66 23.50
CA PHE A 389 32.17 -0.51 22.04
C PHE A 389 33.54 -0.93 21.50
N ARG A 390 34.62 -0.54 22.21
CA ARG A 390 36.00 -0.90 21.84
C ARG A 390 36.25 -2.40 21.98
N ASN A 391 35.74 -3.00 23.05
CA ASN A 391 35.82 -4.42 23.34
C ASN A 391 34.41 -4.97 23.63
N PRO A 392 33.62 -5.25 22.59
CA PRO A 392 32.26 -5.75 22.79
C PRO A 392 32.22 -7.08 23.53
N PRO A 393 31.21 -7.32 24.38
CA PRO A 393 31.05 -8.58 25.09
C PRO A 393 30.63 -9.69 24.12
N PHE A 394 31.60 -10.45 23.64
CA PHE A 394 31.36 -11.57 22.71
C PHE A 394 30.95 -12.84 23.45
N MET A 395 29.94 -13.52 22.91
CA MET A 395 29.55 -14.85 23.38
C MET A 395 30.72 -15.82 23.18
N ASN A 396 31.12 -16.52 24.24
CA ASN A 396 32.29 -17.41 24.25
C ASN A 396 33.60 -16.74 23.78
N GLN A 397 33.73 -15.42 23.92
CA GLN A 397 34.87 -14.64 23.45
C GLN A 397 35.09 -14.71 21.92
N ASP A 398 34.07 -15.10 21.14
CA ASP A 398 34.16 -15.20 19.68
C ASP A 398 33.28 -14.15 18.97
N PRO A 399 33.87 -13.17 18.25
CA PRO A 399 33.13 -12.13 17.52
C PRO A 399 32.33 -12.65 16.31
N ARG A 400 32.53 -13.91 15.91
CA ARG A 400 31.77 -14.57 14.84
C ARG A 400 30.42 -15.09 15.33
N ILE A 401 30.23 -15.23 16.64
CA ILE A 401 28.93 -15.57 17.22
C ILE A 401 28.11 -14.29 17.33
N LEU A 402 27.00 -14.21 16.58
CA LEU A 402 26.17 -13.01 16.53
C LEU A 402 25.26 -12.89 17.76
N TRP A 403 25.22 -11.69 18.35
CA TRP A 403 24.24 -11.33 19.35
C TRP A 403 22.82 -11.45 18.81
N ASP A 404 21.90 -11.93 19.65
CA ASP A 404 20.48 -11.80 19.37
C ASP A 404 19.98 -10.37 19.70
N ASP A 405 18.78 -10.07 19.21
CA ASP A 405 18.18 -8.74 19.40
C ASP A 405 17.90 -8.47 20.90
N GLU A 406 17.68 -9.51 21.72
CA GLU A 406 17.40 -9.36 23.15
C GLU A 406 18.63 -8.87 23.91
N PHE A 407 19.79 -9.51 23.72
CA PHE A 407 21.04 -9.09 24.30
C PHE A 407 21.43 -7.66 23.86
N LEU A 408 21.28 -7.37 22.57
CA LEU A 408 21.58 -6.04 22.04
C LEU A 408 20.74 -4.97 22.71
N MET A 409 19.43 -5.16 22.78
CA MET A 409 18.49 -4.14 23.26
C MET A 409 18.47 -4.03 24.77
N ASN A 410 18.61 -5.13 25.50
CA ASN A 410 18.42 -5.15 26.96
C ASN A 410 19.73 -5.03 27.75
N VAL A 411 20.88 -5.29 27.11
CA VAL A 411 22.18 -5.32 27.80
C VAL A 411 23.15 -4.33 27.15
N LEU A 412 23.53 -4.55 25.89
CA LEU A 412 24.63 -3.81 25.28
C LEU A 412 24.29 -2.34 25.03
N ILE A 413 23.12 -2.04 24.45
CA ILE A 413 22.72 -0.66 24.17
C ILE A 413 22.55 0.17 25.45
N PRO A 414 21.86 -0.30 26.51
CA PRO A 414 21.80 0.40 27.79
C PRO A 414 23.19 0.66 28.39
N GLN A 415 24.07 -0.34 28.39
CA GLN A 415 25.44 -0.19 28.91
C GLN A 415 26.23 0.87 28.13
N LEU A 416 26.13 0.88 26.80
CA LEU A 416 26.78 1.90 25.97
C LEU A 416 26.25 3.31 26.24
N ARG A 417 24.96 3.45 26.59
CA ARG A 417 24.38 4.73 26.98
C ARG A 417 24.97 5.24 28.29
N GLU A 418 25.09 4.37 29.29
CA GLU A 418 25.71 4.70 30.59
C GLU A 418 27.19 5.06 30.42
N GLU A 419 27.94 4.27 29.65
CA GLU A 419 29.35 4.56 29.35
C GLU A 419 29.52 5.90 28.66
N ALA A 420 28.71 6.20 27.63
CA ALA A 420 28.76 7.47 26.92
C ALA A 420 28.40 8.66 27.82
N GLN A 421 27.41 8.50 28.69
CA GLN A 421 27.02 9.53 29.65
C GLN A 421 28.12 9.77 30.68
N TYR A 422 28.72 8.71 31.22
CA TYR A 422 29.86 8.82 32.13
C TYR A 422 31.04 9.58 31.49
N LEU A 423 31.36 9.28 30.22
CA LEU A 423 32.43 9.96 29.48
C LEU A 423 32.14 11.44 29.22
N LYS A 424 30.86 11.81 29.07
CA LYS A 424 30.42 13.20 28.92
C LYS A 424 30.62 13.97 30.22
N ASP A 425 30.24 13.36 31.34
CA ASP A 425 30.28 13.99 32.67
C ASP A 425 31.69 14.02 33.26
N HIS A 426 32.59 13.14 32.78
CA HIS A 426 33.99 13.03 33.23
C HIS A 426 34.97 13.25 32.06
N PRO A 427 35.16 14.49 31.59
CA PRO A 427 36.06 14.80 30.49
C PRO A 427 37.50 14.41 30.83
N ALA A 428 38.19 13.77 29.88
CA ALA A 428 39.58 13.39 30.06
C ALA A 428 40.54 14.58 29.91
N PRO A 429 41.71 14.53 30.56
CA PRO A 429 42.78 15.53 30.37
C PRO A 429 43.21 15.61 28.90
N ILE A 430 43.55 16.82 28.43
CA ILE A 430 43.90 17.10 27.03
C ILE A 430 45.19 16.41 26.58
N GLU A 431 46.00 15.92 27.52
CA GLU A 431 47.21 15.13 27.30
C GLU A 431 46.89 13.70 26.86
N THR A 432 45.66 13.24 27.09
CA THR A 432 45.19 11.94 26.63
C THR A 432 44.63 12.06 25.20
N VAL A 433 44.71 10.97 24.42
CA VAL A 433 44.17 10.97 23.06
C VAL A 433 42.67 11.25 23.06
N ARG A 434 41.94 10.67 24.01
CA ARG A 434 40.51 10.92 24.23
C ARG A 434 40.21 12.39 24.54
N GLY A 435 40.94 12.99 25.49
CA GLY A 435 40.75 14.37 25.88
C GLY A 435 41.05 15.35 24.75
N ALA A 436 42.20 15.17 24.07
CA ALA A 436 42.55 15.93 22.88
C ALA A 436 41.52 15.78 21.75
N PHE A 437 40.97 14.57 21.55
CA PHE A 437 39.98 14.35 20.49
C PHE A 437 38.64 15.06 20.78
N LEU A 438 38.18 15.00 22.02
CA LEU A 438 36.87 15.51 22.44
C LEU A 438 36.88 17.02 22.76
N HIS A 439 38.05 17.61 23.01
CA HIS A 439 38.18 19.02 23.41
C HIS A 439 38.41 19.98 22.22
N GLY A 440 37.53 20.97 22.08
CA GLY A 440 37.82 22.27 21.43
C GLY A 440 38.53 22.27 20.07
N GLY A 441 38.24 21.32 19.17
CA GLY A 441 38.81 21.27 17.82
C GLY A 441 40.25 20.76 17.73
N LEU A 442 40.85 20.32 18.85
CA LEU A 442 42.23 19.83 18.91
C LEU A 442 42.47 18.57 18.06
N ARG A 443 41.44 17.77 17.78
CA ARG A 443 41.51 16.63 16.84
C ARG A 443 42.03 17.00 15.44
N ASN A 444 41.83 18.25 15.02
CA ASN A 444 42.27 18.76 13.72
C ASN A 444 43.67 19.38 13.75
N LYS A 445 44.22 19.65 14.95
CA LYS A 445 45.58 20.17 15.10
C LYS A 445 46.60 19.04 14.98
N ARG A 446 47.79 19.37 14.47
CA ARG A 446 48.89 18.41 14.34
C ARG A 446 49.63 18.23 15.65
N ILE A 447 48.98 17.63 16.64
CA ILE A 447 49.51 17.42 18.00
C ILE A 447 49.71 15.94 18.34
N PHE A 448 49.40 15.02 17.42
CA PHE A 448 49.50 13.58 17.66
C PHE A 448 50.79 13.02 17.05
N LYS A 449 51.47 12.14 17.79
CA LYS A 449 52.71 11.47 17.41
C LYS A 449 52.56 9.95 17.47
N CYS A 450 53.20 9.24 16.54
CA CYS A 450 53.22 7.78 16.51
C CYS A 450 54.21 7.22 17.54
N LYS A 451 53.75 6.35 18.44
CA LYS A 451 54.61 5.63 19.39
C LYS A 451 55.39 4.47 18.75
N LEU A 452 54.92 3.97 17.61
CA LEU A 452 55.50 2.81 16.91
C LEU A 452 56.63 3.18 15.96
N CYS A 453 56.78 4.47 15.61
CA CYS A 453 57.90 4.90 14.78
C CYS A 453 59.21 4.83 15.57
N HIS A 454 60.17 4.06 15.07
CA HIS A 454 61.55 4.16 15.54
C HIS A 454 62.16 5.46 15.00
N HIS A 455 62.09 6.52 15.80
CA HIS A 455 62.88 7.71 15.56
C HIS A 455 64.31 7.40 15.99
N TYR A 456 65.22 7.18 15.03
CA TYR A 456 66.64 7.34 15.32
C TYR A 456 66.84 8.82 15.61
N ASP A 457 67.30 9.16 16.82
CA ASP A 457 67.66 10.52 17.27
C ASP A 457 68.86 11.06 16.47
N ASN A 458 68.67 11.26 15.17
CA ASN A 458 69.58 11.96 14.31
C ASN A 458 68.85 13.22 13.83
N ASN A 459 69.48 14.38 14.04
CA ASN A 459 69.01 15.75 13.73
C ASN A 459 68.54 16.02 12.29
N LEU A 460 68.43 14.99 11.44
CA LEU A 460 68.05 15.04 10.03
C LEU A 460 66.55 14.80 9.79
N ASN A 461 65.79 14.18 10.71
CA ASN A 461 64.35 13.95 10.55
C ASN A 461 63.59 14.11 11.89
N PRO A 462 63.09 15.32 12.23
CA PRO A 462 62.35 15.54 13.46
C PRO A 462 61.06 14.69 13.50
N PRO A 463 60.57 14.34 14.70
CA PRO A 463 59.35 13.55 14.84
C PRO A 463 58.17 14.29 14.20
N LYS A 464 57.53 13.61 13.24
CA LYS A 464 56.39 14.16 12.51
C LYS A 464 55.15 14.17 13.40
N HIS A 465 54.47 15.30 13.42
CA HIS A 465 53.19 15.47 14.09
C HIS A 465 52.05 15.41 13.08
N TYR A 466 50.91 14.90 13.52
CA TYR A 466 49.77 14.56 12.70
C TYR A 466 48.48 15.05 13.37
N SER A 467 47.44 15.33 12.59
CA SER A 467 46.07 15.37 13.13
C SER A 467 45.59 13.96 13.50
N PHE A 468 44.47 13.87 14.22
CA PHE A 468 43.95 12.56 14.66
C PHE A 468 43.63 11.63 13.48
N TYR A 469 43.08 12.17 12.39
CA TYR A 469 42.83 11.39 11.18
C TYR A 469 44.14 10.99 10.46
N GLU A 470 45.09 11.93 10.35
CA GLU A 470 46.38 11.68 9.69
C GLU A 470 47.19 10.60 10.41
N ILE A 471 47.22 10.62 11.76
CA ILE A 471 47.97 9.61 12.53
C ILE A 471 47.34 8.22 12.39
N ARG A 472 46.00 8.13 12.40
CA ARG A 472 45.32 6.85 12.21
C ARG A 472 45.52 6.31 10.80
N LEU A 473 45.52 7.17 9.78
CA LEU A 473 45.89 6.78 8.41
C LEU A 473 47.33 6.30 8.32
N HIS A 474 48.25 6.97 9.00
CA HIS A 474 49.66 6.56 9.06
C HIS A 474 49.79 5.16 9.67
N LEU A 475 49.14 4.90 10.81
CA LEU A 475 49.13 3.59 11.45
C LEU A 475 48.55 2.50 10.54
N ALA A 476 47.45 2.79 9.82
CA ALA A 476 46.77 1.82 8.97
C ALA A 476 47.46 1.56 7.61
N LYS A 477 48.03 2.59 6.96
CA LYS A 477 48.49 2.52 5.56
C LYS A 477 50.01 2.57 5.36
N SER A 478 50.76 3.16 6.30
CA SER A 478 52.23 3.27 6.18
C SER A 478 52.91 1.95 6.56
N ASN A 479 54.18 2.01 6.94
CA ASN A 479 55.00 0.83 7.26
C ASN A 479 54.45 -0.03 8.41
N HIS A 480 53.55 0.51 9.24
CA HIS A 480 52.98 -0.22 10.38
C HIS A 480 51.84 -1.18 9.99
N LYS A 481 51.05 -0.88 8.94
CA LYS A 481 49.92 -1.69 8.45
C LYS A 481 49.01 -2.23 9.58
N VAL A 482 48.76 -1.41 10.60
CA VAL A 482 47.99 -1.79 11.78
C VAL A 482 46.54 -2.04 11.39
N ARG A 483 46.05 -3.25 11.71
CA ARG A 483 44.68 -3.66 11.39
C ARG A 483 43.65 -3.15 12.39
N MET A 484 44.00 -3.16 13.68
CA MET A 484 43.18 -2.65 14.79
C MET A 484 43.97 -1.59 15.56
N ILE A 485 43.56 -0.33 15.44
CA ILE A 485 44.25 0.78 16.12
C ILE A 485 43.75 0.85 17.56
N ASN A 486 44.70 0.80 18.51
CA ASN A 486 44.47 1.15 19.90
C ASN A 486 45.05 2.54 20.14
N ASP A 487 44.17 3.55 20.15
CA ASP A 487 44.55 4.96 20.19
C ASP A 487 45.50 5.26 21.37
N ASP A 488 45.21 4.77 22.57
CA ASP A 488 45.96 5.13 23.78
C ASP A 488 47.37 4.48 23.83
N SER A 489 47.50 3.25 23.32
CA SER A 489 48.80 2.55 23.27
C SER A 489 49.69 2.95 22.09
N MET A 490 49.11 3.42 20.98
CA MET A 490 49.83 3.68 19.72
C MET A 490 50.07 5.15 19.43
N ILE A 491 49.29 6.05 20.05
CA ILE A 491 49.34 7.49 19.80
C ILE A 491 49.75 8.21 21.09
N GLU A 492 50.62 9.20 20.93
CA GLU A 492 51.02 10.16 21.96
C GLU A 492 50.47 11.54 21.60
N VAL A 493 49.95 12.28 22.58
CA VAL A 493 49.58 13.69 22.41
C VAL A 493 50.73 14.56 22.88
N VAL A 494 51.05 15.60 22.12
CA VAL A 494 52.12 16.56 22.43
C VAL A 494 51.49 17.95 22.67
N PRO A 495 51.04 18.27 23.91
CA PRO A 495 50.32 19.50 24.21
C PRO A 495 51.13 20.78 23.97
N SER A 496 52.46 20.71 24.06
CA SER A 496 53.34 21.84 23.79
C SER A 496 53.23 22.37 22.35
N GLN A 497 52.67 21.57 21.43
CA GLN A 497 52.48 21.94 20.02
C GLN A 497 51.11 22.58 19.71
N ILE A 498 50.26 22.81 20.71
CA ILE A 498 48.89 23.33 20.50
C ILE A 498 48.89 24.73 19.86
N ASN A 499 49.82 25.62 20.22
CA ASN A 499 49.87 27.00 19.74
C ASN A 499 50.77 27.19 18.50
N THR A 500 51.60 26.21 18.17
CA THR A 500 52.60 26.29 17.09
C THR A 500 52.17 25.59 15.79
N THR A 501 51.15 24.74 15.85
CA THR A 501 50.74 23.90 14.71
C THR A 501 49.47 24.40 14.01
N CYS A 502 49.46 24.30 12.68
CA CYS A 502 48.30 24.62 11.87
C CYS A 502 47.26 23.47 11.87
N ASN A 503 46.01 23.80 11.58
CA ASN A 503 44.97 22.79 11.35
C ASN A 503 45.28 21.98 10.10
N ALA A 504 44.95 20.68 10.13
CA ALA A 504 45.02 19.83 8.95
C ALA A 504 44.05 20.31 7.87
N GLN A 505 44.49 20.29 6.60
CA GLN A 505 43.70 20.70 5.44
C GLN A 505 42.80 19.57 4.90
N ILE A 506 43.04 18.32 5.31
CA ILE A 506 42.38 17.14 4.76
C ILE A 506 41.10 16.85 5.56
N PHE A 507 39.95 17.15 4.96
CA PHE A 507 38.66 16.66 5.43
C PHE A 507 38.23 15.42 4.62
N PRO A 508 37.82 14.32 5.29
CA PRO A 508 37.32 13.14 4.60
C PRO A 508 36.02 13.47 3.84
N ARG A 509 35.90 13.00 2.60
CA ARG A 509 34.75 13.28 1.72
C ARG A 509 33.74 12.13 1.63
N ASN A 510 34.17 10.88 1.87
CA ASN A 510 33.30 9.71 1.82
C ASN A 510 32.88 9.26 3.23
N LYS A 511 31.77 8.51 3.33
CA LYS A 511 31.22 8.05 4.62
C LYS A 511 32.19 7.21 5.45
N PRO A 512 32.92 6.23 4.87
CA PRO A 512 33.80 5.39 5.70
C PRO A 512 35.00 6.14 6.28
N ASP A 513 35.60 7.08 5.53
CA ASP A 513 36.69 7.92 6.04
C ASP A 513 36.18 8.88 7.14
N LEU A 514 34.91 9.30 7.09
CA LEU A 514 34.27 10.06 8.18
C LEU A 514 34.18 9.25 9.48
N PHE A 515 33.75 7.98 9.41
CA PHE A 515 33.75 7.09 10.58
C PHE A 515 35.17 6.84 11.09
N PHE A 516 36.12 6.59 10.19
CA PHE A 516 37.51 6.38 10.57
C PHE A 516 38.14 7.60 11.24
N ALA A 517 37.87 8.80 10.72
CA ALA A 517 38.28 10.08 11.32
C ALA A 517 37.59 10.37 12.66
N ALA A 518 36.38 9.81 12.88
CA ALA A 518 35.65 9.94 14.13
C ALA A 518 36.14 8.97 15.23
N GLY A 519 37.10 8.09 14.94
CA GLY A 519 37.68 7.16 15.91
C GLY A 519 37.24 5.70 15.75
N PHE A 520 36.39 5.39 14.78
CA PHE A 520 35.91 4.03 14.53
C PHE A 520 36.94 3.20 13.74
N ASN A 521 37.21 1.97 14.17
CA ASN A 521 38.04 1.02 13.43
C ASN A 521 37.18 0.36 12.34
N CYS A 522 36.97 1.04 11.20
CA CYS A 522 36.17 0.55 10.07
C CYS A 522 36.99 0.34 8.78
N ASN A 523 38.31 0.46 8.85
CA ASN A 523 39.22 0.43 7.71
C ASN A 523 39.28 -0.94 6.99
N LEU A 524 38.99 -2.05 7.68
CA LEU A 524 38.99 -3.39 7.07
C LEU A 524 37.68 -3.72 6.36
N ILE A 525 36.58 -3.07 6.74
CA ILE A 525 35.24 -3.31 6.18
C ILE A 525 35.07 -2.56 4.85
N CYS A 526 35.74 -1.43 4.70
CA CYS A 526 35.69 -0.63 3.47
C CYS A 526 36.12 -1.43 2.23
N ASN A 527 37.09 -2.33 2.41
CA ASN A 527 37.62 -3.21 1.35
C ASN A 527 36.71 -4.42 1.04
N LEU A 528 35.66 -4.65 1.83
CA LEU A 528 34.68 -5.75 1.64
C LEU A 528 33.37 -5.26 0.99
N LEU A 529 33.17 -3.95 0.92
CA LEU A 529 31.98 -3.29 0.34
C LEU A 529 32.26 -2.63 -1.01
N SER A 530 33.53 -2.62 -1.44
CA SER A 530 34.01 -2.30 -2.79
C SER A 530 34.17 -3.57 -3.59
#